data_AF-A0A3B0ZK49-F1
#
_entry.id   AF-A0A3B0ZK49-F1
#
_cell.length_a   1.000
_cell.length_b   1.000
_cell.length_c   1.000
_cell.angle_alpha   90.00
_cell.angle_beta   90.00
_cell.angle_gamma   90.00
#
_symmetry.space_group_name_H-M   'P 1'
#
loop_
_entity.id
_entity.type
_entity.pdbx_description
1 polymer ?
#
loop_
_entity_poly.entity_id
_entity_poly.type
_entity_poly.pdbx_seq_one_letter_code
_entity_poly.pdbx_strand_id
1 'polypeptide(L)'
;MKKILCLFTALLLLLLPALSSAAKRTTASIIAKEPVTMMDLGLLKLNSMLANTQFSGLHGATIGAIYNARRGTIDLKVSLPVKKASKALCKRAINNTKKIFIQTYGDNKVANIHHYFKHEGTAYKNKIKWKNLANDVVITAIVLTKKNYQHSVYCQSKLMRKKVTY
;
A
#
# COMPACT_ATOMS: atom_id res chain seq x y z
N MET A 1 63.75 -8.18 -21.42
CA MET A 1 62.69 -7.14 -21.40
C MET A 1 61.27 -7.73 -21.31
N LYS A 2 61.00 -8.70 -20.41
CA LYS A 2 59.65 -9.30 -20.24
C LYS A 2 59.02 -9.08 -18.85
N LYS A 3 59.81 -8.71 -17.85
CA LYS A 3 59.33 -8.55 -16.45
C LYS A 3 58.71 -7.18 -16.16
N ILE A 4 59.08 -6.13 -16.90
CA ILE A 4 58.54 -4.76 -16.70
C ILE A 4 57.15 -4.61 -17.32
N LEU A 5 56.85 -5.36 -18.39
CA LEU A 5 55.55 -5.30 -19.08
C LEU A 5 54.40 -5.91 -18.26
N CYS A 6 54.70 -6.87 -17.38
CA CYS A 6 53.69 -7.49 -16.49
C CYS A 6 53.31 -6.60 -15.30
N LEU A 7 54.21 -5.73 -14.83
CA LEU A 7 53.91 -4.83 -13.71
C LEU A 7 52.99 -3.68 -14.14
N PHE A 8 53.14 -3.19 -15.37
CA PHE A 8 52.26 -2.15 -15.92
C PHE A 8 50.84 -2.64 -16.20
N THR A 9 50.67 -3.90 -16.60
CA THR A 9 49.34 -4.50 -16.83
C THR A 9 48.61 -4.81 -15.53
N ALA A 10 49.33 -5.21 -14.47
CA ALA A 10 48.72 -5.41 -13.14
C ALA A 10 48.28 -4.10 -12.48
N LEU A 11 49.02 -3.00 -12.68
CA LEU A 11 48.68 -1.70 -12.11
C LEU A 11 47.48 -1.04 -12.83
N LEU A 12 47.29 -1.31 -14.13
CA LEU A 12 46.16 -0.78 -14.89
C LEU A 12 44.81 -1.45 -14.50
N LEU A 13 44.83 -2.72 -14.06
CA LEU A 13 43.63 -3.40 -13.57
C LEU A 13 43.16 -2.91 -12.19
N LEU A 14 44.05 -2.30 -11.40
CA LEU A 14 43.72 -1.72 -10.08
C LEU A 14 43.07 -0.34 -10.16
N LEU A 15 43.09 0.29 -11.34
CA LEU A 15 42.52 1.62 -11.59
C LEU A 15 41.14 1.59 -12.25
N LEU A 16 40.57 0.42 -12.53
CA LEU A 16 39.15 0.31 -12.88
C LEU A 16 38.35 0.59 -11.60
N PRO A 17 37.78 1.80 -11.44
CA PRO A 17 36.93 2.05 -10.30
C PRO A 17 35.79 1.05 -10.42
N ALA A 18 35.42 0.48 -9.29
CA ALA A 18 34.21 -0.29 -9.14
C ALA A 18 33.04 0.46 -9.79
N LEU A 19 32.77 0.15 -11.06
CA LEU A 19 31.48 0.34 -11.72
C LEU A 19 30.56 -0.72 -11.12
N SER A 20 30.38 -0.62 -9.81
CA SER A 20 29.14 -0.95 -9.15
C SER A 20 28.10 -0.09 -9.85
N SER A 21 27.54 -0.65 -10.93
CA SER A 21 26.21 -0.26 -11.34
C SER A 21 25.37 -0.58 -10.11
N ALA A 22 25.16 0.43 -9.26
CA ALA A 22 23.95 0.55 -8.51
C ALA A 22 22.85 0.66 -9.57
N ALA A 23 22.52 -0.48 -10.19
CA ALA A 23 21.39 -0.63 -11.08
C ALA A 23 20.26 -0.01 -10.29
N LYS A 24 19.74 1.13 -10.81
CA LYS A 24 18.67 1.89 -10.19
C LYS A 24 17.63 0.87 -9.79
N ARG A 25 17.56 0.53 -8.50
CA ARG A 25 16.59 -0.40 -7.94
C ARG A 25 15.27 0.32 -8.07
N THR A 26 14.65 0.19 -9.24
CA THR A 26 13.27 0.60 -9.41
C THR A 26 12.47 -0.26 -8.44
N THR A 27 11.41 0.29 -7.86
CA THR A 27 10.54 -0.45 -6.93
C THR A 27 10.13 -1.81 -7.52
N ALA A 28 10.00 -1.90 -8.86
CA ALA A 28 9.80 -3.12 -9.63
C ALA A 28 10.89 -4.20 -9.44
N SER A 29 12.17 -3.84 -9.34
CA SER A 29 13.27 -4.82 -9.16
C SER A 29 13.37 -5.37 -7.74
N ILE A 30 12.83 -4.64 -6.74
CA ILE A 30 12.74 -5.10 -5.35
C ILE A 30 11.54 -6.05 -5.19
N ILE A 31 10.42 -5.70 -5.83
CA ILE A 31 9.19 -6.51 -5.87
C ILE A 31 9.43 -7.88 -6.54
N ALA A 32 10.34 -7.99 -7.51
CA ALA A 32 10.60 -9.24 -8.22
C ALA A 32 11.29 -10.37 -7.40
N LYS A 33 11.73 -10.12 -6.15
CA LYS A 33 12.45 -11.11 -5.33
C LYS A 33 11.61 -11.75 -4.21
N GLU A 34 10.47 -11.18 -3.88
CA GLU A 34 9.52 -11.76 -2.92
C GLU A 34 8.30 -12.28 -3.69
N PRO A 35 7.65 -13.39 -3.27
CA PRO A 35 6.40 -13.82 -3.88
C PRO A 35 5.33 -12.76 -3.65
N VAL A 36 5.16 -11.88 -4.63
CA VAL A 36 4.20 -10.77 -4.57
C VAL A 36 2.80 -11.34 -4.59
N THR A 37 1.99 -11.01 -3.59
CA THR A 37 0.59 -11.40 -3.62
C THR A 37 -0.17 -10.50 -4.61
N MET A 38 -1.26 -10.99 -5.17
CA MET A 38 -2.11 -10.15 -6.04
C MET A 38 -2.76 -8.98 -5.27
N MET A 39 -2.91 -9.11 -3.95
CA MET A 39 -3.26 -8.01 -3.05
C MET A 39 -2.19 -6.91 -3.09
N ASP A 40 -0.91 -7.27 -3.01
CA ASP A 40 0.20 -6.30 -3.06
C ASP A 40 0.24 -5.58 -4.42
N LEU A 41 0.03 -6.29 -5.53
CA LEU A 41 -0.06 -5.67 -6.87
C LEU A 41 -1.26 -4.73 -6.99
N GLY A 42 -2.43 -5.13 -6.47
CA GLY A 42 -3.62 -4.29 -6.41
C GLY A 42 -3.39 -3.01 -5.59
N LEU A 43 -2.69 -3.13 -4.46
CA LEU A 43 -2.31 -2.01 -3.60
C LEU A 43 -1.25 -1.10 -4.25
N LEU A 44 -0.27 -1.65 -4.96
CA LEU A 44 0.73 -0.88 -5.69
C LEU A 44 0.07 0.01 -6.75
N LYS A 45 -0.86 -0.55 -7.53
CA LYS A 45 -1.67 0.22 -8.49
C LYS A 45 -2.53 1.26 -7.77
N LEU A 46 -3.15 0.90 -6.65
CA LEU A 46 -3.97 1.85 -5.90
C LEU A 46 -3.15 3.02 -5.35
N ASN A 47 -1.98 2.75 -4.79
CA ASN A 47 -1.07 3.75 -4.25
C ASN A 47 -0.50 4.68 -5.33
N SER A 48 -0.22 4.18 -6.54
CA SER A 48 0.19 5.05 -7.65
C SER A 48 -0.94 6.00 -8.08
N MET A 49 -2.19 5.55 -8.06
CA MET A 49 -3.37 6.41 -8.34
C MET A 49 -3.58 7.47 -7.25
N LEU A 50 -3.33 7.14 -5.97
CA LEU A 50 -3.41 8.09 -4.85
C LEU A 50 -2.33 9.19 -4.94
N ALA A 51 -1.13 8.84 -5.39
CA ALA A 51 -0.05 9.78 -5.63
C ALA A 51 -0.38 10.75 -6.78
N ASN A 52 -1.02 10.26 -7.84
CA ASN A 52 -1.34 11.01 -9.06
C ASN A 52 -2.65 11.84 -8.98
N THR A 53 -3.12 12.19 -7.79
CA THR A 53 -4.28 13.08 -7.53
C THR A 53 -5.66 12.58 -7.97
N GLN A 54 -5.78 11.36 -8.51
CA GLN A 54 -7.07 10.81 -8.95
C GLN A 54 -8.11 10.75 -7.82
N PHE A 55 -7.66 10.71 -6.57
CA PHE A 55 -8.49 10.77 -5.37
C PHE A 55 -8.14 12.01 -4.54
N SER A 56 -8.72 13.16 -4.88
CA SER A 56 -8.44 14.47 -4.25
C SER A 56 -8.48 14.46 -2.71
N GLY A 57 -9.36 13.66 -2.13
CA GLY A 57 -9.54 13.53 -0.69
C GLY A 57 -8.58 12.58 0.03
N LEU A 58 -7.65 11.95 -0.70
CA LEU A 58 -6.61 11.04 -0.20
C LEU A 58 -5.24 11.34 -0.82
N HIS A 59 -5.03 12.56 -1.32
CA HIS A 59 -3.77 12.93 -1.92
C HIS A 59 -2.60 12.74 -0.93
N GLY A 60 -1.55 12.03 -1.37
CA GLY A 60 -0.39 11.69 -0.54
C GLY A 60 -0.65 10.63 0.53
N ALA A 61 -1.84 10.01 0.54
CA ALA A 61 -2.11 8.87 1.40
C ALA A 61 -1.50 7.59 0.85
N THR A 62 -1.16 6.67 1.75
CA THR A 62 -0.75 5.29 1.41
C THR A 62 -1.78 4.33 1.97
N ILE A 63 -2.18 3.34 1.17
CA ILE A 63 -3.06 2.25 1.57
C ILE A 63 -2.26 0.94 1.58
N GLY A 64 -2.32 0.23 2.70
CA GLY A 64 -1.89 -1.16 2.83
C GLY A 64 -3.07 -2.06 3.18
N ALA A 65 -2.95 -3.36 2.94
CA ALA A 65 -3.93 -4.36 3.36
C ALA A 65 -3.20 -5.52 4.04
N ILE A 66 -3.81 -6.05 5.09
CA ILE A 66 -3.30 -7.23 5.80
C ILE A 66 -4.48 -8.14 6.10
N TYR A 67 -4.34 -9.44 5.83
CA TYR A 67 -5.29 -10.42 6.31
C TYR A 67 -5.11 -10.67 7.82
N ASN A 68 -6.18 -10.47 8.58
CA ASN A 68 -6.23 -10.73 10.01
C ASN A 68 -6.83 -12.12 10.28
N ALA A 69 -5.97 -13.12 10.36
CA ALA A 69 -6.40 -14.51 10.55
C ALA A 69 -7.22 -14.75 11.84
N ARG A 70 -6.96 -13.99 12.91
CA ARG A 70 -7.70 -14.13 14.17
C ARG A 70 -9.14 -13.61 14.06
N ARG A 71 -9.36 -12.57 13.25
CA ARG A 71 -10.68 -11.93 13.07
C ARG A 71 -11.39 -12.34 11.80
N GLY A 72 -10.69 -13.02 10.88
CA GLY A 72 -11.19 -13.31 9.53
C GLY A 72 -11.46 -12.04 8.71
N THR A 73 -10.74 -10.95 8.97
CA THR A 73 -10.95 -9.65 8.31
C THR A 73 -9.82 -9.31 7.35
N ILE A 74 -10.11 -8.45 6.36
CA ILE A 74 -9.07 -7.72 5.63
C ILE A 74 -8.98 -6.32 6.24
N ASP A 75 -7.84 -6.02 6.84
CA ASP A 75 -7.59 -4.75 7.50
C ASP A 75 -6.88 -3.80 6.52
N LEU A 76 -7.61 -2.84 5.97
CA LEU A 76 -7.09 -1.78 5.10
C LEU A 76 -6.55 -0.64 5.97
N LYS A 77 -5.25 -0.43 5.98
CA LYS A 77 -4.58 0.66 6.69
C LYS A 77 -4.37 1.85 5.75
N VAL A 78 -4.92 3.00 6.10
CA VAL A 78 -4.83 4.25 5.33
C VAL A 78 -3.98 5.25 6.12
N SER A 79 -2.76 5.51 5.68
CA SER A 79 -1.87 6.48 6.30
C SER A 79 -1.94 7.81 5.55
N LEU A 80 -2.39 8.87 6.20
CA LEU A 80 -2.52 10.21 5.62
C LEU A 80 -1.60 11.21 6.34
N PRO A 81 -0.46 11.61 5.75
CA PRO A 81 0.42 12.61 6.34
C PRO A 81 -0.16 14.02 6.20
N VAL A 82 -0.30 14.75 7.31
CA VAL A 82 -0.85 16.12 7.36
C VAL A 82 -0.01 17.04 8.24
N LYS A 83 -0.28 18.35 8.16
CA LYS A 83 0.34 19.33 9.06
C LYS A 83 -0.24 19.25 10.48
N LYS A 84 -1.56 19.13 10.61
CA LYS A 84 -2.30 19.03 11.88
C LYS A 84 -3.35 17.94 11.80
N ALA A 85 -3.26 16.95 12.67
CA ALA A 85 -4.22 15.84 12.69
C ALA A 85 -5.52 16.26 13.38
N SER A 86 -6.64 15.69 12.94
CA SER A 86 -7.95 15.94 13.56
C SER A 86 -8.90 14.77 13.32
N LYS A 87 -9.90 14.63 14.22
CA LYS A 87 -10.98 13.66 14.08
C LYS A 87 -11.77 13.82 12.77
N ALA A 88 -11.92 15.07 12.32
CA ALA A 88 -12.60 15.40 11.06
C ALA A 88 -11.80 14.90 9.84
N LEU A 89 -10.48 15.11 9.83
CA LEU A 89 -9.61 14.59 8.77
C LEU A 89 -9.61 13.07 8.73
N CYS A 90 -9.59 12.40 9.90
CA CYS A 90 -9.61 10.94 9.95
C CYS A 90 -10.94 10.37 9.39
N LYS A 91 -12.08 10.93 9.81
CA LYS A 91 -13.39 10.56 9.25
C LYS A 91 -13.46 10.82 7.74
N ARG A 92 -12.89 11.92 7.26
CA ARG A 92 -12.80 12.24 5.84
C ARG A 92 -11.97 11.19 5.09
N ALA A 93 -10.82 10.78 5.63
CA ALA A 93 -10.00 9.72 5.05
C ALA A 93 -10.79 8.41 4.92
N ILE A 94 -11.45 7.94 5.99
CA ILE A 94 -12.32 6.75 5.94
C ILE A 94 -13.38 6.87 4.84
N ASN A 95 -14.08 8.00 4.78
CA ASN A 95 -15.16 8.20 3.81
C ASN A 95 -14.64 8.22 2.36
N ASN A 96 -13.49 8.85 2.11
CA ASN A 96 -12.90 8.85 0.78
C ASN A 96 -12.36 7.47 0.40
N THR A 97 -11.78 6.73 1.33
CA THR A 97 -11.35 5.34 1.07
C THR A 97 -12.55 4.46 0.75
N LYS A 98 -13.68 4.62 1.44
CA LYS A 98 -14.90 3.89 1.10
C LYS A 98 -15.38 4.15 -0.32
N LYS A 99 -15.27 5.38 -0.83
CA LYS A 99 -15.67 5.72 -2.20
C LYS A 99 -14.83 5.02 -3.27
N ILE A 100 -13.59 4.62 -2.96
CA ILE A 100 -12.78 3.80 -3.86
C ILE A 100 -13.45 2.42 -4.05
N PHE A 101 -13.93 1.86 -2.94
CA PHE A 101 -14.37 0.47 -2.87
C PHE A 101 -15.89 0.27 -2.95
N ILE A 102 -16.67 1.35 -2.88
CA ILE A 102 -18.14 1.34 -2.90
C ILE A 102 -18.61 2.27 -4.02
N GLN A 103 -19.35 1.68 -4.94
CA GLN A 103 -20.13 2.39 -5.95
C GLN A 103 -21.58 2.48 -5.48
N THR A 104 -22.23 3.61 -5.80
CA THR A 104 -23.64 3.84 -5.45
C THR A 104 -24.44 3.89 -6.75
N TYR A 105 -25.46 3.05 -6.86
CA TYR A 105 -26.39 2.98 -7.99
C TYR A 105 -27.80 3.19 -7.45
N GLY A 106 -28.32 4.42 -7.53
CA GLY A 106 -29.55 4.81 -6.84
C GLY A 106 -29.40 4.63 -5.32
N ASP A 107 -30.35 3.94 -4.69
CA ASP A 107 -30.31 3.61 -3.26
C ASP A 107 -29.40 2.42 -2.91
N ASN A 108 -28.96 1.68 -3.92
CA ASN A 108 -28.15 0.48 -3.75
C ASN A 108 -26.66 0.78 -3.70
N LYS A 109 -25.95 0.11 -2.78
CA LYS A 109 -24.49 0.18 -2.67
C LYS A 109 -23.88 -1.14 -3.10
N VAL A 110 -22.96 -1.07 -4.05
CA VAL A 110 -22.22 -2.22 -4.56
C VAL A 110 -20.75 -2.05 -4.22
N ALA A 111 -20.14 -3.08 -3.63
CA ALA A 111 -18.72 -3.06 -3.34
C ALA A 111 -17.94 -3.69 -4.50
N ASN A 112 -16.91 -3.00 -5.00
CA ASN A 112 -16.02 -3.48 -6.05
C ASN A 112 -14.69 -4.01 -5.48
N ILE A 113 -14.61 -4.17 -4.15
CA ILE A 113 -13.38 -4.53 -3.44
C ILE A 113 -12.76 -5.84 -3.94
N HIS A 114 -13.58 -6.77 -4.41
CA HIS A 114 -13.11 -8.00 -5.04
C HIS A 114 -12.24 -7.73 -6.26
N HIS A 115 -12.51 -6.72 -7.08
CA HIS A 115 -11.65 -6.42 -8.24
C HIS A 115 -10.19 -6.11 -7.85
N TYR A 116 -9.97 -5.68 -6.61
CA TYR A 116 -8.66 -5.37 -6.08
C TYR A 116 -7.97 -6.59 -5.42
N PHE A 117 -8.73 -7.64 -5.06
CA PHE A 117 -8.24 -8.77 -4.25
C PHE A 117 -8.61 -10.18 -4.81
N LYS A 118 -9.35 -10.28 -5.92
CA LYS A 118 -9.94 -11.52 -6.49
C LYS A 118 -8.90 -12.57 -6.90
N HIS A 119 -7.66 -12.16 -7.15
CA HIS A 119 -6.61 -13.03 -7.67
C HIS A 119 -5.68 -13.58 -6.59
N GLU A 120 -6.01 -13.43 -5.32
CA GLU A 120 -5.25 -14.09 -4.26
C GLU A 120 -5.24 -15.60 -4.51
N GLY A 121 -4.03 -16.15 -4.65
CA GLY A 121 -3.79 -17.56 -4.89
C GLY A 121 -4.60 -18.43 -3.92
N THR A 122 -4.83 -19.66 -4.34
CA THR A 122 -5.61 -20.72 -3.68
C THR A 122 -5.45 -20.81 -2.15
N ALA A 123 -4.36 -20.32 -1.56
CA ALA A 123 -4.10 -20.27 -0.12
C ALA A 123 -5.16 -19.54 0.74
N TYR A 124 -5.85 -18.51 0.24
CA TYR A 124 -6.84 -17.76 1.02
C TYR A 124 -8.30 -18.17 0.79
N LYS A 125 -8.58 -18.97 -0.25
CA LYS A 125 -9.96 -19.44 -0.56
C LYS A 125 -10.58 -20.18 0.61
N ASN A 126 -9.77 -20.90 1.39
CA ASN A 126 -10.23 -21.70 2.53
C ASN A 126 -10.44 -20.86 3.82
N LYS A 127 -10.05 -19.57 3.83
CA LYS A 127 -10.06 -18.71 5.02
C LYS A 127 -10.99 -17.50 4.93
N ILE A 128 -11.35 -17.07 3.72
CA ILE A 128 -12.20 -15.89 3.48
C ILE A 128 -13.45 -16.30 2.70
N LYS A 129 -14.63 -15.99 3.24
CA LYS A 129 -15.89 -16.11 2.50
C LYS A 129 -15.99 -14.96 1.49
N TRP A 130 -15.38 -15.14 0.32
CA TRP A 130 -15.30 -14.12 -0.73
C TRP A 130 -16.67 -13.53 -1.10
N LYS A 131 -17.76 -14.30 -1.12
CA LYS A 131 -19.13 -13.78 -1.36
C LYS A 131 -19.51 -12.59 -0.47
N ASN A 132 -18.99 -12.54 0.76
CA ASN A 132 -19.33 -11.53 1.76
C ASN A 132 -18.13 -10.62 2.14
N LEU A 133 -17.02 -10.69 1.42
CA LEU A 133 -15.76 -9.99 1.77
C LEU A 133 -15.95 -8.53 2.19
N ALA A 134 -16.81 -7.79 1.48
CA ALA A 134 -17.07 -6.38 1.77
C ALA A 134 -17.53 -6.13 3.22
N ASN A 135 -18.22 -7.09 3.86
CA ASN A 135 -18.68 -6.98 5.24
C ASN A 135 -17.57 -7.22 6.29
N ASP A 136 -16.48 -7.85 5.86
CA ASP A 136 -15.35 -8.24 6.70
C ASP A 136 -14.11 -7.35 6.45
N VAL A 137 -14.24 -6.35 5.59
CA VAL A 137 -13.21 -5.34 5.38
C VAL A 137 -13.32 -4.25 6.44
N VAL A 138 -12.24 -4.08 7.19
CA VAL A 138 -12.08 -3.02 8.20
C VAL A 138 -11.11 -1.99 7.64
N ILE A 139 -11.54 -0.74 7.54
CA ILE A 139 -10.67 0.37 7.15
C ILE A 139 -10.23 1.07 8.43
N THR A 140 -8.92 1.14 8.64
CA THR A 140 -8.28 1.90 9.71
C THR A 140 -7.51 3.05 9.09
N ALA A 141 -7.91 4.28 9.36
CA ALA A 141 -7.19 5.47 8.94
C ALA A 141 -6.34 6.02 10.08
N ILE A 142 -5.14 6.48 9.72
CA ILE A 142 -4.15 7.08 10.60
C ILE A 142 -3.77 8.42 10.00
N VAL A 143 -4.21 9.50 10.63
CA VAL A 143 -3.85 10.86 10.23
C VAL A 143 -2.64 11.27 11.04
N LEU A 144 -1.47 11.27 10.38
CA LEU A 144 -0.16 11.44 10.98
C LEU A 144 0.27 12.90 10.87
N THR A 145 0.73 13.51 11.96
CA THR A 145 1.40 14.82 11.82
C THR A 145 2.84 14.60 11.40
N LYS A 146 3.33 15.37 10.41
CA LYS A 146 4.70 15.21 9.89
C LYS A 146 5.81 15.44 10.94
N LYS A 147 5.49 16.14 12.04
CA LYS A 147 6.47 16.55 13.07
C LYS A 147 6.37 15.76 14.37
N ASN A 148 5.17 15.32 14.77
CA ASN A 148 4.97 14.61 16.04
C ASN A 148 3.93 13.49 15.92
N TYR A 149 4.41 12.27 15.90
CA TYR A 149 3.59 11.07 15.80
C TYR A 149 2.62 10.89 16.99
N GLN A 150 2.89 11.48 18.15
CA GLN A 150 2.03 11.38 19.34
C GLN A 150 0.69 12.11 19.19
N HIS A 151 0.60 13.08 18.27
CA HIS A 151 -0.66 13.78 17.98
C HIS A 151 -1.45 13.13 16.84
N SER A 152 -1.09 11.92 16.41
CA SER A 152 -1.79 11.23 15.33
C SER A 152 -3.20 10.86 15.75
N VAL A 153 -4.14 10.95 14.82
CA VAL A 153 -5.53 10.55 15.06
C VAL A 153 -5.80 9.25 14.33
N TYR A 154 -6.30 8.28 15.08
CA TYR A 154 -6.71 6.98 14.58
C TYR A 154 -8.23 6.95 14.48
N CYS A 155 -8.73 6.28 13.46
CA CYS A 155 -10.14 5.95 13.37
C CYS A 155 -10.33 4.71 12.51
N GLN A 156 -11.42 4.00 12.76
CA GLN A 156 -11.73 2.76 12.08
C GLN A 156 -13.20 2.71 11.66
N SER A 157 -13.48 1.97 10.61
CA SER A 157 -14.84 1.67 10.18
C SER A 157 -14.87 0.46 9.27
N LYS A 158 -15.90 -0.38 9.37
CA LYS A 158 -16.13 -1.39 8.35
C LYS A 158 -16.53 -0.73 7.04
N LEU A 159 -16.13 -1.31 5.92
CA LEU A 159 -16.43 -0.82 4.57
C LEU A 159 -17.93 -0.53 4.41
N MET A 160 -18.78 -1.52 4.70
CA MET A 160 -20.24 -1.43 4.54
C MET A 160 -20.97 -0.70 5.68
N ARG A 161 -20.29 -0.28 6.76
CA ARG A 161 -20.94 0.41 7.89
C ARG A 161 -20.81 1.93 7.78
N LYS A 162 -21.81 2.68 8.24
CA LYS A 162 -21.75 4.15 8.28
C LYS A 162 -20.91 4.68 9.47
N LYS A 163 -20.93 3.99 10.61
CA LYS A 163 -20.30 4.43 11.86
C LYS A 163 -18.77 4.42 11.77
N VAL A 164 -18.13 5.53 12.14
CA VAL A 164 -16.69 5.65 12.34
C VAL A 164 -16.43 5.68 13.85
N THR A 165 -15.47 4.89 14.31
CA THR A 165 -14.97 4.89 15.70
C THR A 165 -13.55 5.44 15.71
N TYR A 166 -13.13 6.02 16.84
CA TYR A 166 -11.81 6.62 17.03
C TYR A 166 -11.01 5.77 17.99
#